data_AF-A0A078KZB3-F1
#
_entry.id   AF-A0A078KZB3-F1
#
_cell.length_a   1.000
_cell.length_b   1.000
_cell.length_c   1.000
_cell.angle_alpha   90.00
_cell.angle_beta   90.00
_cell.angle_gamma   90.00
#
_symmetry.space_group_name_H-M   'P 1'
#
loop_
_entity.id
_entity.type
_entity.pdbx_description
1 polymer ?
#
loop_
_entity_poly.entity_id
_entity_poly.type
_entity_poly.pdbx_seq_one_letter_code
_entity_poly.pdbx_strand_id
1 'polypeptide(L)'
;MKIYLSAFIVLMGLMLGSCGRSPDSQFYVLSPIAPLQNQIKSYKHLKIGLNEIKGPAYLSKPQVIVHYSANEVKLEEYHRWVENLDKNVKQVIVANLSTLLPGAAFISMPWDIKFRPKYQLQIDISQFEVDVKGNSLFSADYTIYADKQVYTTGTLVYRQKVSQPKIENLVASMNENLNHFSRDLAKVLAKLQ
;
A
#
# COMPACT_ATOMS: atom_id res chain seq x y z
N MET A 1 40.22 47.03 -24.40
CA MET A 1 40.26 46.27 -23.12
C MET A 1 39.05 46.52 -22.23
N LYS A 2 38.65 47.77 -21.96
CA LYS A 2 37.48 48.10 -21.11
C LYS A 2 36.14 47.50 -21.59
N ILE A 3 35.84 47.54 -22.89
CA ILE A 3 34.59 46.99 -23.46
C ILE A 3 34.46 45.46 -23.27
N TYR A 4 35.56 44.72 -23.40
CA TYR A 4 35.58 43.27 -23.19
C TYR A 4 35.39 42.90 -21.72
N LEU A 5 35.91 43.72 -20.80
CA LEU A 5 35.73 43.55 -19.36
C LEU A 5 34.26 43.79 -18.95
N SER A 6 33.63 44.83 -19.52
CA SER A 6 32.20 45.11 -19.31
C SER A 6 31.29 43.99 -19.83
N ALA A 7 31.58 43.47 -21.02
CA ALA A 7 30.82 42.37 -21.63
C ALA A 7 30.94 41.08 -20.82
N PHE A 8 32.13 40.79 -20.27
CA PHE A 8 32.36 39.62 -19.42
C PHE A 8 31.59 39.70 -18.09
N ILE A 9 31.51 40.89 -17.47
CA ILE A 9 30.76 41.10 -16.22
C ILE A 9 29.24 40.95 -16.44
N VAL A 10 28.71 41.44 -17.57
CA VAL A 10 27.29 41.29 -17.91
C VAL A 10 26.93 39.82 -18.21
N LEU A 11 27.79 39.10 -18.93
CA LEU A 11 27.59 37.68 -19.22
C LEU A 11 27.64 36.83 -17.94
N MET A 12 28.53 37.17 -17.00
CA MET A 12 28.62 36.49 -15.70
C MET A 12 27.44 36.81 -14.79
N GLY A 13 26.87 38.02 -14.88
CA GLY A 13 25.62 38.40 -14.19
C GLY A 13 24.38 37.63 -14.68
N LEU A 14 24.30 37.36 -15.99
CA LEU A 14 23.22 36.56 -16.59
C LEU A 14 23.27 35.07 -16.18
N MET A 15 24.46 34.55 -15.87
CA MET A 15 24.66 33.17 -15.40
C MET A 15 24.27 32.95 -13.93
N LEU A 16 24.06 34.01 -13.16
CA LEU A 16 23.68 33.94 -11.73
C LEU A 16 22.16 33.83 -11.49
N GLY A 17 21.33 33.87 -12.55
CA GLY A 17 19.87 33.82 -12.47
C GLY A 17 19.24 32.41 -12.42
N SER A 18 20.05 31.34 -12.43
CA SER A 18 19.55 29.96 -12.47
C SER A 18 19.53 29.28 -11.09
N CYS A 19 19.00 29.97 -10.08
CA CYS A 19 18.58 29.29 -8.84
C CYS A 19 17.19 28.71 -9.05
N GLY A 20 17.11 27.57 -9.74
CA GLY A 20 15.87 26.81 -9.88
C GLY A 20 15.39 26.32 -8.50
N ARG A 21 14.19 26.73 -8.08
CA ARG A 21 13.55 26.20 -6.87
C ARG A 21 13.24 24.72 -7.10
N SER A 22 13.73 23.84 -6.24
CA SER A 22 13.40 22.42 -6.28
C SER A 22 11.87 22.24 -6.14
N PRO A 23 11.23 21.35 -6.90
CA PRO A 23 9.82 21.03 -6.73
C PRO A 23 9.49 20.62 -5.29
N ASP A 24 8.33 21.05 -4.80
CA ASP A 24 7.85 20.66 -3.47
C ASP A 24 7.49 19.17 -3.46
N SER A 25 7.93 18.43 -2.44
CA SER A 25 7.64 16.99 -2.32
C SER A 25 6.21 16.75 -1.82
N GLN A 26 5.55 15.76 -2.41
CA GLN A 26 4.23 15.25 -2.02
C GLN A 26 4.37 13.92 -1.29
N PHE A 27 3.60 13.76 -0.22
CA PHE A 27 3.65 12.59 0.63
C PHE A 27 2.30 11.85 0.64
N TYR A 28 2.37 10.53 0.61
CA TYR A 28 1.22 9.64 0.45
C TYR A 28 1.16 8.61 1.57
N VAL A 29 -0.06 8.21 1.89
CA VAL A 29 -0.38 7.14 2.83
C VAL A 29 -1.64 6.44 2.35
N LEU A 30 -1.68 5.12 2.45
CA LEU A 30 -2.89 4.33 2.30
C LEU A 30 -3.74 4.49 3.55
N SER A 31 -5.04 4.64 3.36
CA SER A 31 -5.98 4.98 4.42
C SER A 31 -6.99 3.84 4.61
N PRO A 32 -7.24 3.40 5.85
CA PRO A 32 -8.19 2.34 6.11
C PRO A 32 -9.64 2.79 5.83
N ILE A 33 -10.51 1.81 5.63
CA ILE A 33 -11.95 1.99 5.52
C ILE A 33 -12.47 2.67 6.79
N ALA A 34 -13.25 3.73 6.59
CA ALA A 34 -13.87 4.46 7.69
C ALA A 34 -14.72 3.53 8.59
N PRO A 35 -14.72 3.74 9.92
CA PRO A 35 -15.53 2.95 10.84
C PRO A 35 -17.00 2.94 10.45
N LEU A 36 -17.64 1.77 10.48
CA LEU A 36 -19.06 1.61 10.18
C LEU A 36 -19.89 1.96 11.43
N GLN A 37 -20.76 2.97 11.35
CA GLN A 37 -21.53 3.47 12.49
C GLN A 37 -22.63 2.52 12.99
N ASN A 38 -23.09 1.56 12.18
CA ASN A 38 -24.22 0.69 12.51
C ASN A 38 -23.91 -0.79 12.24
N GLN A 39 -23.12 -1.42 13.10
CA GLN A 39 -22.77 -2.83 12.96
C GLN A 39 -23.66 -3.72 13.82
N ILE A 40 -24.54 -4.47 13.14
CA ILE A 40 -25.52 -5.35 13.78
C ILE A 40 -24.89 -6.72 14.13
N LYS A 41 -23.91 -7.17 13.34
CA LYS A 41 -23.25 -8.48 13.51
C LYS A 41 -21.89 -8.31 14.19
N SER A 42 -21.60 -9.15 15.19
CA SER A 42 -20.32 -9.16 15.91
C SER A 42 -19.66 -10.53 15.88
N TYR A 43 -18.33 -10.53 15.76
CA TYR A 43 -17.47 -11.71 15.56
C TYR A 43 -16.61 -12.02 16.80
N LYS A 44 -17.15 -11.84 18.02
CA LYS A 44 -16.41 -11.93 19.32
C LYS A 44 -15.62 -13.23 19.55
N HIS A 45 -16.02 -14.32 18.90
CA HIS A 45 -15.36 -15.63 19.02
C HIS A 45 -14.29 -15.87 17.95
N LEU A 46 -14.20 -15.01 16.94
CA LEU A 46 -13.21 -15.12 15.87
C LEU A 46 -11.89 -14.52 16.35
N LYS A 47 -10.93 -15.39 16.67
CA LYS A 47 -9.55 -15.03 17.01
C LYS A 47 -8.62 -15.52 15.92
N ILE A 48 -7.96 -14.57 15.25
CA ILE A 48 -7.06 -14.85 14.13
C ILE A 48 -5.66 -14.35 14.49
N GLY A 49 -4.70 -15.25 14.48
CA GLY A 49 -3.27 -14.90 14.55
C GLY A 49 -2.81 -14.45 13.17
N LEU A 50 -2.12 -13.32 13.08
CA LEU A 50 -1.50 -12.87 11.83
C LEU A 50 -0.04 -13.33 11.84
N ASN A 51 0.31 -14.21 10.90
CA ASN A 51 1.66 -14.71 10.72
C ASN A 51 2.49 -13.64 10.01
N GLU A 52 2.72 -13.84 8.71
CA GLU A 52 3.42 -12.90 7.86
C GLU A 52 2.40 -12.29 6.88
N ILE A 53 2.39 -10.96 6.84
CA ILE A 53 1.88 -10.22 5.70
C ILE A 53 3.13 -9.67 5.02
N LYS A 54 3.49 -10.19 3.86
CA LYS A 54 4.67 -9.73 3.11
C LYS A 54 4.30 -9.34 1.69
N GLY A 55 5.15 -8.53 1.11
CA GLY A 55 5.09 -8.17 -0.29
C GLY A 55 6.50 -8.05 -0.87
N PRO A 56 6.60 -7.74 -2.16
CA PRO A 56 7.88 -7.62 -2.82
C PRO A 56 8.72 -6.47 -2.25
N ALA A 57 10.04 -6.62 -2.26
CA ALA A 57 10.99 -5.72 -1.60
C ALA A 57 10.95 -4.26 -2.13
N TYR A 58 10.40 -4.04 -3.32
CA TYR A 58 10.22 -2.69 -3.85
C TYR A 58 9.19 -1.87 -3.05
N LEU A 59 8.28 -2.52 -2.31
CA LEU A 59 7.33 -1.82 -1.42
C LEU A 59 8.02 -1.18 -0.20
N SER A 60 9.28 -1.52 0.08
CA SER A 60 10.05 -0.86 1.13
C SER A 60 10.75 0.42 0.64
N LYS A 61 10.60 0.78 -0.65
CA LYS A 61 11.15 2.04 -1.20
C LYS A 61 10.30 3.24 -0.75
N PRO A 62 10.93 4.39 -0.43
CA PRO A 62 10.20 5.57 0.00
C PRO A 62 9.49 6.28 -1.16
N GLN A 63 9.88 6.10 -2.41
CA GLN A 63 9.24 6.71 -3.57
C GLN A 63 8.01 5.91 -4.04
N VAL A 64 7.04 6.60 -4.64
CA VAL A 64 6.03 5.96 -5.48
C VAL A 64 6.72 5.42 -6.72
N ILE A 65 6.47 4.14 -7.05
CA ILE A 65 7.04 3.46 -8.22
C ILE A 65 5.95 3.36 -9.28
N VAL A 66 6.26 3.82 -10.50
CA VAL A 66 5.35 3.75 -11.65
C VAL A 66 6.01 2.96 -12.77
N HIS A 67 5.32 1.93 -13.26
CA HIS A 67 5.78 1.12 -14.38
C HIS A 67 5.61 1.87 -15.69
N TYR A 68 6.67 1.92 -16.50
CA TYR A 68 6.66 2.51 -17.85
C TYR A 68 6.47 1.43 -18.92
N SER A 69 7.12 0.29 -18.73
CA SER A 69 7.01 -0.90 -19.57
C SER A 69 7.03 -2.16 -18.70
N ALA A 70 7.03 -3.35 -19.34
CA ALA A 70 7.07 -4.62 -18.62
C ALA A 70 8.34 -4.78 -17.75
N ASN A 71 9.45 -4.15 -18.14
CA ASN A 71 10.75 -4.33 -17.50
C ASN A 71 11.37 -3.00 -17.04
N GLU A 72 10.59 -1.91 -17.04
CA GLU A 72 11.07 -0.57 -16.71
C GLU A 72 10.11 0.10 -15.74
N VAL A 73 10.67 0.59 -14.64
CA VAL A 73 9.96 1.35 -13.62
C VAL A 73 10.68 2.67 -13.37
N LYS A 74 9.92 3.69 -13.00
CA LYS A 74 10.44 4.98 -12.55
C LYS A 74 10.08 5.18 -11.09
N LEU A 75 11.06 5.65 -10.33
CA LEU A 75 10.86 6.11 -8.96
C LEU A 75 10.54 7.61 -9.04
N GLU A 76 9.36 8.01 -8.55
CA GLU A 76 8.96 9.41 -8.55
C GLU A 76 9.67 10.17 -7.43
N GLU A 77 10.63 11.02 -7.79
CA GLU A 77 11.56 11.67 -6.86
C GLU A 77 10.86 12.55 -5.80
N TYR A 78 9.80 13.24 -6.23
CA TYR A 78 9.02 14.19 -5.45
C TYR A 78 7.71 13.59 -4.92
N HIS A 79 7.43 12.30 -5.16
CA HIS A 79 6.22 11.63 -4.68
C HIS A 79 6.62 10.45 -3.81
N ARG A 80 6.37 10.56 -2.50
CA ARG A 80 6.93 9.64 -1.51
C ARG A 80 5.86 9.09 -0.59
N TRP A 81 6.07 7.89 -0.10
CA TRP A 81 5.30 7.36 1.03
C TRP A 81 5.78 8.00 2.34
N VAL A 82 4.84 8.30 3.23
CA VAL A 82 5.13 8.84 4.57
C VAL A 82 5.94 7.84 5.40
N GLU A 83 5.67 6.55 5.21
CA GLU A 83 6.42 5.42 5.76
C GLU A 83 6.64 4.38 4.65
N ASN A 84 7.42 3.34 4.89
CA ASN A 84 7.55 2.27 3.90
C ASN A 84 6.16 1.68 3.57
N LEU A 85 5.85 1.54 2.28
CA LEU A 85 4.54 1.08 1.83
C LEU A 85 4.21 -0.32 2.35
N ASP A 86 5.21 -1.20 2.50
CA ASP A 86 5.05 -2.52 3.11
C ASP A 86 4.50 -2.47 4.56
N LYS A 87 4.93 -1.51 5.38
CA LYS A 87 4.41 -1.31 6.74
C LYS A 87 2.99 -0.76 6.72
N ASN A 88 2.77 0.24 5.87
CA ASN A 88 1.48 0.89 5.75
C ASN A 88 0.38 -0.07 5.27
N VAL A 89 0.69 -0.93 4.30
CA VAL A 89 -0.21 -1.97 3.82
C VAL A 89 -0.64 -2.92 4.94
N LYS A 90 0.30 -3.38 5.77
CA LYS A 90 -0.01 -4.26 6.90
C LYS A 90 -0.97 -3.58 7.86
N GLN A 91 -0.68 -2.33 8.23
CA GLN A 91 -1.53 -1.55 9.12
C GLN A 91 -2.94 -1.37 8.55
N VAL A 92 -3.05 -1.03 7.26
CA VAL A 92 -4.34 -0.84 6.60
C VAL A 92 -5.13 -2.14 6.50
N ILE A 93 -4.51 -3.28 6.16
CA ILE A 93 -5.20 -4.57 6.14
C ILE A 93 -5.78 -4.89 7.53
N VAL A 94 -4.98 -4.75 8.60
CA VAL A 94 -5.44 -5.05 9.97
C VAL A 94 -6.55 -4.11 10.41
N ALA A 95 -6.42 -2.81 10.13
CA ALA A 95 -7.45 -1.83 10.43
C ALA A 95 -8.75 -2.11 9.65
N ASN A 96 -8.63 -2.43 8.36
CA ASN A 96 -9.76 -2.79 7.51
C ASN A 96 -10.48 -4.04 8.02
N LEU A 97 -9.74 -5.11 8.32
CA LEU A 97 -10.32 -6.35 8.84
C LEU A 97 -11.01 -6.12 10.19
N SER A 98 -10.43 -5.30 11.07
CA SER A 98 -11.04 -4.93 12.36
C SER A 98 -12.33 -4.12 12.16
N THR A 99 -12.35 -3.19 11.21
CA THR A 99 -13.55 -2.44 10.84
C THR A 99 -14.60 -3.36 10.20
N LEU A 100 -14.21 -4.31 9.35
CA LEU A 100 -15.14 -5.16 8.60
C LEU A 100 -15.68 -6.35 9.43
N LEU A 101 -14.93 -6.79 10.44
CA LEU A 101 -15.26 -7.92 11.32
C LEU A 101 -15.26 -7.47 12.79
N PRO A 102 -16.23 -6.65 13.20
CA PRO A 102 -16.22 -6.04 14.52
C PRO A 102 -16.31 -7.05 15.64
N GLY A 103 -15.43 -6.90 16.63
CA GLY A 103 -15.29 -7.81 17.75
C GLY A 103 -14.40 -9.02 17.48
N ALA A 104 -14.01 -9.29 16.22
CA ALA A 104 -12.95 -10.25 15.96
C ALA A 104 -11.61 -9.71 16.51
N ALA A 105 -10.73 -10.61 16.93
CA ALA A 105 -9.39 -10.27 17.39
C ALA A 105 -8.36 -10.67 16.34
N PHE A 106 -7.61 -9.70 15.84
CA PHE A 106 -6.47 -9.88 14.94
C PHE A 106 -5.19 -9.52 15.70
N ILE A 107 -4.29 -10.50 15.91
CA ILE A 107 -3.04 -10.27 16.66
C ILE A 107 -1.86 -10.78 15.85
N SER A 108 -0.88 -9.91 15.60
CA SER A 108 0.36 -10.24 14.90
C SER A 108 1.31 -11.08 15.75
N MET A 109 2.05 -11.97 15.11
CA MET A 109 3.12 -12.74 15.74
C MET A 109 4.29 -11.81 16.17
N PRO A 110 4.93 -12.04 17.33
CA PRO A 110 4.62 -13.07 18.34
C PRO A 110 3.42 -12.67 19.21
N TRP A 111 2.46 -13.58 19.37
CA TRP A 111 1.33 -13.42 20.29
C TRP A 111 1.60 -14.11 21.64
N ASP A 112 0.97 -13.60 22.71
CA ASP A 112 1.05 -14.15 24.07
C ASP A 112 0.55 -15.60 24.11
N ILE A 113 1.13 -16.44 24.99
CA ILE A 113 0.73 -17.85 25.18
C ILE A 113 -0.75 -18.03 25.56
N LYS A 114 -1.37 -16.99 26.15
CA LYS A 114 -2.79 -16.91 26.49
C LYS A 114 -3.66 -16.63 25.26
N PHE A 115 -3.10 -16.04 24.22
CA PHE A 115 -3.76 -15.91 22.93
C PHE A 115 -3.52 -17.19 22.12
N ARG A 116 -4.52 -18.07 22.12
CA ARG A 116 -4.54 -19.29 21.31
C ARG A 116 -5.49 -19.09 20.12
N PRO A 117 -5.03 -18.47 19.02
CA PRO A 117 -5.88 -18.31 17.85
C PRO A 117 -6.14 -19.68 17.23
N LYS A 118 -7.41 -20.01 17.00
CA LYS A 118 -7.80 -21.24 16.29
C LYS A 118 -7.30 -21.19 14.84
N TYR A 119 -7.35 -20.00 14.25
CA TYR A 119 -6.94 -19.76 12.87
C TYR A 119 -5.74 -18.83 12.80
N GLN A 120 -4.84 -19.09 11.85
CA GLN A 120 -3.75 -18.17 11.52
C GLN A 120 -3.88 -17.74 10.07
N LEU A 121 -3.59 -16.47 9.80
CA LEU A 121 -3.66 -15.87 8.48
C LEU A 121 -2.26 -15.46 8.03
N GLN A 122 -1.88 -15.92 6.84
CA GLN A 122 -0.72 -15.47 6.09
C GLN A 122 -1.21 -14.80 4.81
N ILE A 123 -0.54 -13.72 4.42
CA ILE A 123 -0.83 -12.97 3.19
C ILE A 123 0.48 -12.72 2.45
N ASP A 124 0.53 -13.15 1.20
CA ASP A 124 1.66 -12.99 0.30
C ASP A 124 1.23 -12.11 -0.88
N ILE A 125 1.58 -10.82 -0.81
CA ILE A 125 1.32 -9.87 -1.87
C ILE A 125 2.34 -10.12 -2.98
N SER A 126 1.86 -10.50 -4.16
CA SER A 126 2.71 -10.75 -5.32
C SER A 126 2.86 -9.50 -6.20
N GLN A 127 1.80 -8.69 -6.29
CA GLN A 127 1.78 -7.46 -7.08
C GLN A 127 1.04 -6.37 -6.32
N PHE A 128 1.64 -5.19 -6.30
CA PHE A 128 0.98 -3.95 -5.90
C PHE A 128 1.60 -2.79 -6.67
N GLU A 129 1.06 -2.55 -7.86
CA GLU A 129 1.74 -1.83 -8.93
C GLU A 129 0.78 -0.89 -9.65
N VAL A 130 1.32 0.22 -10.16
CA VAL A 130 0.64 1.15 -11.05
C VAL A 130 1.53 1.46 -12.25
N ASP A 131 0.93 1.76 -13.40
CA ASP A 131 1.65 2.11 -14.62
C ASP A 131 1.27 3.48 -15.19
N VAL A 132 2.11 3.98 -16.09
CA VAL A 132 1.91 5.26 -16.80
C VAL A 132 0.67 5.27 -17.70
N LYS A 133 0.11 4.10 -18.03
CA LYS A 133 -1.13 3.97 -18.80
C LYS A 133 -2.36 4.06 -17.89
N GLY A 134 -2.19 4.21 -16.57
CA GLY A 134 -3.28 4.27 -15.61
C GLY A 134 -3.81 2.90 -15.18
N ASN A 135 -3.09 1.81 -15.41
CA ASN A 135 -3.48 0.53 -14.82
C ASN A 135 -2.99 0.48 -13.37
N SER A 136 -3.84 -0.04 -12.49
CA SER A 136 -3.54 -0.29 -11.08
C SER A 136 -3.88 -1.74 -10.75
N LEU A 137 -2.89 -2.48 -10.24
CA LEU A 137 -2.95 -3.91 -10.06
C LEU A 137 -2.59 -4.26 -8.62
N PHE A 138 -3.43 -5.09 -8.00
CA PHE A 138 -3.12 -5.73 -6.74
C PHE A 138 -3.36 -7.23 -6.89
N SER A 139 -2.42 -8.05 -6.44
CA SER A 139 -2.57 -9.49 -6.34
C SER A 139 -1.93 -9.97 -5.05
N ALA A 140 -2.68 -10.81 -4.32
CA ALA A 140 -2.16 -11.47 -3.14
C ALA A 140 -2.75 -12.86 -3.00
N ASP A 141 -1.92 -13.77 -2.51
CA ASP A 141 -2.34 -15.06 -2.01
C ASP A 141 -2.61 -14.95 -0.51
N TYR A 142 -3.63 -15.64 -0.04
CA TYR A 142 -3.87 -15.84 1.38
C TYR A 142 -3.84 -17.32 1.71
N THR A 143 -3.31 -17.63 2.88
CA THR A 143 -3.40 -18.97 3.47
C THR A 143 -3.94 -18.85 4.87
N ILE A 144 -5.00 -19.59 5.14
CA ILE A 144 -5.59 -19.72 6.47
C ILE A 144 -5.21 -21.10 6.99
N TYR A 145 -4.56 -21.13 8.15
CA TYR A 145 -4.22 -22.35 8.86
C TYR A 145 -5.21 -22.57 10.01
N ALA A 146 -5.50 -23.83 10.32
CA ALA A 146 -6.16 -24.26 11.55
C ALA A 146 -5.32 -25.38 12.19
N ASP A 147 -5.01 -25.27 13.48
CA ASP A 147 -4.20 -26.28 14.20
C ASP A 147 -2.88 -26.65 13.47
N LYS A 148 -2.22 -25.64 12.89
CA LYS A 148 -0.97 -25.73 12.10
C LYS A 148 -1.09 -26.49 10.77
N GLN A 149 -2.29 -26.81 10.33
CA GLN A 149 -2.56 -27.38 9.00
C GLN A 149 -3.21 -26.33 8.10
N VAL A 150 -2.99 -26.41 6.80
CA VAL A 150 -3.66 -25.54 5.83
C VAL A 150 -5.16 -25.85 5.87
N TYR A 151 -5.97 -24.87 6.25
CA TYR A 151 -7.42 -24.97 6.26
C TYR A 151 -8.01 -24.55 4.91
N THR A 152 -7.53 -23.42 4.37
CA THR A 152 -7.87 -22.98 3.01
C THR A 152 -6.84 -22.02 2.47
N THR A 153 -6.78 -21.89 1.16
CA THR A 153 -5.94 -20.93 0.44
C THR A 153 -6.72 -20.33 -0.72
N GLY A 154 -6.29 -19.17 -1.20
CA GLY A 154 -6.81 -18.60 -2.43
C GLY A 154 -6.01 -17.38 -2.87
N THR A 155 -6.25 -16.98 -4.12
CA THR A 155 -5.67 -15.80 -4.73
C THR A 155 -6.77 -14.77 -4.95
N LEU A 156 -6.51 -13.52 -4.58
CA LEU A 156 -7.37 -12.39 -4.89
C LEU A 156 -6.61 -11.40 -5.77
N VAL A 157 -7.25 -10.98 -6.87
CA VAL A 157 -6.67 -10.09 -7.88
C VAL A 157 -7.64 -8.95 -8.16
N TYR A 158 -7.13 -7.72 -8.13
CA TYR A 158 -7.90 -6.51 -8.43
C TYR A 158 -7.16 -5.69 -9.49
N ARG A 159 -7.94 -5.20 -10.45
CA ARG A 159 -7.46 -4.38 -11.55
C ARG A 159 -8.37 -3.18 -11.70
N GLN A 160 -7.76 -2.01 -11.74
CA GLN A 160 -8.47 -0.75 -11.97
C GLN A 160 -7.80 0.03 -13.10
N LYS A 161 -8.64 0.75 -13.85
CA LYS A 161 -8.19 1.69 -14.87
C LYS A 161 -8.48 3.10 -14.41
N VAL A 162 -7.44 3.89 -14.26
CA VAL A 162 -7.48 5.31 -13.91
C VAL A 162 -7.49 6.13 -15.20
N SER A 163 -8.56 6.90 -15.42
CA SER A 163 -8.71 7.70 -16.65
C SER A 163 -7.70 8.84 -16.75
N GLN A 164 -7.25 9.39 -15.62
CA GLN A 164 -6.24 10.45 -15.55
C GLN A 164 -5.08 9.97 -14.65
N PRO A 165 -4.02 9.38 -15.22
CA PRO A 165 -2.94 8.73 -14.47
C PRO A 165 -1.95 9.72 -13.83
N LYS A 166 -2.49 10.67 -13.06
CA LYS A 166 -1.70 11.50 -12.14
C LYS A 166 -1.38 10.68 -10.88
N ILE A 167 -0.26 10.97 -10.23
CA ILE A 167 0.22 10.17 -9.10
C ILE A 167 -0.81 10.06 -7.98
N GLU A 168 -1.51 11.14 -7.66
CA GLU A 168 -2.58 11.15 -6.66
C GLU A 168 -3.73 10.18 -7.00
N ASN A 169 -4.10 10.07 -8.28
CA ASN A 169 -5.17 9.17 -8.73
C ASN A 169 -4.68 7.72 -8.79
N LEU A 170 -3.41 7.51 -9.14
CA LEU A 170 -2.77 6.19 -9.09
C LEU A 170 -2.72 5.68 -7.65
N VAL A 171 -2.25 6.50 -6.71
CA VAL A 171 -2.24 6.17 -5.27
C VAL A 171 -3.65 5.90 -4.74
N ALA A 172 -4.64 6.72 -5.14
CA ALA A 172 -6.03 6.48 -4.75
C ALA A 172 -6.54 5.10 -5.24
N SER A 173 -6.21 4.71 -6.47
CA SER A 173 -6.56 3.38 -7.01
C SER A 173 -5.84 2.24 -6.28
N MET A 174 -4.59 2.45 -5.84
CA MET A 174 -3.86 1.48 -5.01
C MET A 174 -4.59 1.27 -3.68
N ASN A 175 -5.05 2.34 -3.04
CA ASN A 175 -5.82 2.27 -1.81
C ASN A 175 -7.15 1.54 -2.01
N GLU A 176 -7.85 1.81 -3.11
CA GLU A 176 -9.13 1.16 -3.39
C GLU A 176 -8.97 -0.34 -3.67
N ASN A 177 -7.94 -0.74 -4.42
CA ASN A 177 -7.61 -2.15 -4.60
C ASN A 177 -7.34 -2.87 -3.26
N LEU A 178 -6.62 -2.23 -2.34
CA LEU A 178 -6.37 -2.78 -1.00
C LEU A 178 -7.65 -2.89 -0.16
N ASN A 179 -8.56 -1.93 -0.31
CA ASN A 179 -9.87 -1.96 0.34
C ASN A 179 -10.75 -3.08 -0.22
N HIS A 180 -10.76 -3.30 -1.53
CA HIS A 180 -11.47 -4.43 -2.15
C HIS A 180 -10.93 -5.77 -1.66
N PHE A 181 -9.60 -5.94 -1.65
CA PHE A 181 -8.95 -7.12 -1.07
C PHE A 181 -9.40 -7.36 0.36
N SER A 182 -9.36 -6.33 1.20
CA SER A 182 -9.73 -6.43 2.61
C SER A 182 -11.21 -6.82 2.79
N ARG A 183 -12.11 -6.31 1.95
CA ARG A 183 -13.54 -6.65 1.96
C ARG A 183 -13.78 -8.12 1.61
N ASP A 184 -13.13 -8.63 0.58
CA ASP A 184 -13.33 -10.02 0.17
C ASP A 184 -12.65 -11.01 1.12
N LEU A 185 -11.46 -10.67 1.62
CA LEU A 185 -10.80 -11.45 2.67
C LEU A 185 -11.67 -11.49 3.93
N ALA A 186 -12.26 -10.38 4.34
CA ALA A 186 -13.20 -10.36 5.46
C ALA A 186 -14.41 -11.31 5.25
N LYS A 187 -14.95 -11.41 4.03
CA LYS A 187 -16.02 -12.37 3.70
C LYS A 187 -15.57 -13.82 3.85
N VAL A 188 -14.31 -14.13 3.48
CA VAL A 188 -13.73 -15.46 3.69
C VAL A 188 -13.61 -15.77 5.18
N LEU A 189 -13.02 -14.85 5.95
CA LEU A 189 -12.81 -15.01 7.39
C LEU A 189 -14.13 -15.06 8.19
N ALA A 190 -15.16 -14.35 7.75
CA ALA A 190 -16.50 -14.37 8.36
C ALA A 190 -17.15 -15.77 8.33
N LYS A 191 -16.73 -16.66 7.42
CA LYS A 191 -17.23 -18.05 7.31
C LYS A 191 -16.54 -19.02 8.28
N LEU A 192 -15.50 -18.57 8.99
CA LEU A 192 -14.76 -19.39 9.95
C LEU A 192 -15.41 -19.42 11.34
N GLN A 193 -16.38 -18.53 11.58
CA GLN A 193 -17.18 -18.43 12.80
C GLN A 193 -18.21 -19.56 12.89
#